data_AF-A0A976PJI3-F1
#
_entry.id   AF-A0A976PJI3-F1
#
_cell.length_a   1.000
_cell.length_b   1.000
_cell.length_c   1.000
_cell.angle_alpha   90.00
_cell.angle_beta   90.00
_cell.angle_gamma   90.00
#
_symmetry.space_group_name_H-M   'P 1'
#
loop_
_entity.id
_entity.type
_entity.pdbx_description
1 polymer ?
#
loop_
_entity_poly.entity_id
_entity_poly.type
_entity_poly.pdbx_seq_one_letter_code
_entity_poly.pdbx_strand_id
1 'polypeptide(L)'
;MFTKTKLALATAVMLPAMTFSTQSLAAASNEDLSAKIEMLEAQLAKLQQMVTQQGEKQKAIETTVSKKVDSPVSGMKLTYGGFVKVDAISSSYSDGERASSAIGDDILVPSTIPVAGKSGSRRFDGHAKTSRFWFKTTTPTTMGNVNTHFEMDLLTFDGDERISNSDHSRIRHAYLKWDYDDNSSLLLGQSWSTFMSTMVLPETAEFIGPTSGVIFNRQTQARWSHKLS
;
A
#
# COMPACT_ATOMS: atom_id res chain seq x y z
N MET A 1 0.27 25.60 24.23
CA MET A 1 -1.11 25.34 24.69
C MET A 1 -1.88 24.83 23.48
N PHE A 2 -2.45 23.63 23.60
CA PHE A 2 -2.98 22.82 22.49
C PHE A 2 -4.26 23.40 21.88
N THR A 3 -4.38 23.35 20.55
CA THR A 3 -5.69 23.10 19.92
C THR A 3 -5.49 22.24 18.69
N LYS A 4 -5.93 20.97 18.81
CA LYS A 4 -5.91 19.97 17.74
C LYS A 4 -7.08 20.25 16.79
N THR A 5 -6.80 20.66 15.56
CA THR A 5 -7.80 20.71 14.49
C THR A 5 -7.91 19.29 13.91
N LYS A 6 -8.94 18.54 14.30
CA LYS A 6 -9.27 17.27 13.65
C LYS A 6 -10.13 17.56 12.43
N LEU A 7 -9.53 17.34 11.26
CA LEU A 7 -10.20 17.28 9.96
C LEU A 7 -11.11 16.04 9.97
N ALA A 8 -12.42 16.24 9.91
CA ALA A 8 -13.39 15.16 9.81
C ALA A 8 -13.38 14.61 8.37
N LEU A 9 -13.03 13.33 8.24
CA LEU A 9 -13.13 12.57 7.01
C LEU A 9 -14.62 12.43 6.66
N ALA A 10 -15.02 13.05 5.54
CA ALA A 10 -16.34 12.92 4.96
C ALA A 10 -16.49 11.52 4.35
N THR A 11 -17.10 10.60 5.10
CA THR A 11 -17.60 9.34 4.52
C THR A 11 -18.95 9.63 3.90
N ALA A 12 -18.98 9.79 2.59
CA ALA A 12 -20.20 9.89 1.81
C ALA A 12 -20.99 8.58 1.94
N VAL A 13 -22.03 8.59 2.76
CA VAL A 13 -23.09 7.59 2.68
C VAL A 13 -23.89 7.96 1.44
N MET A 14 -23.75 7.17 0.36
CA MET A 14 -24.71 7.19 -0.74
C MET A 14 -26.09 6.86 -0.14
N LEU A 15 -26.93 7.88 0.07
CA LEU A 15 -28.35 7.67 0.26
C LEU A 15 -28.90 7.04 -1.03
N PRO A 16 -29.62 5.91 -0.97
CA PRO A 16 -30.43 5.51 -2.11
C PRO A 16 -31.49 6.61 -2.31
N ALA A 17 -31.39 7.32 -3.43
CA ALA A 17 -32.43 8.24 -3.87
C ALA A 17 -33.70 7.42 -4.13
N MET A 18 -34.65 7.46 -3.21
CA MET A 18 -36.00 6.95 -3.46
C MET A 18 -36.66 7.90 -4.45
N THR A 19 -36.72 7.49 -5.72
CA THR A 19 -37.61 8.10 -6.70
C THR A 19 -39.05 7.91 -6.25
N PHE A 20 -39.68 8.98 -5.76
CA PHE A 20 -41.12 9.00 -5.53
C PHE A 20 -41.82 9.00 -6.89
N SER A 21 -42.29 7.83 -7.34
CA SER A 21 -43.29 7.74 -8.40
C SER A 21 -44.59 8.35 -7.84
N THR A 22 -45.01 9.49 -8.39
CA THR A 22 -46.32 10.09 -8.07
C THR A 22 -47.43 9.19 -8.60
N GLN A 23 -47.94 8.31 -7.75
CA GLN A 23 -49.13 7.53 -8.03
C GLN A 23 -50.30 8.09 -7.23
N SER A 24 -51.31 8.51 -8.00
CA SER A 24 -52.65 8.99 -7.63
C SER A 24 -53.13 8.58 -6.23
N LEU A 25 -53.52 9.57 -5.41
CA LEU A 25 -54.27 9.36 -4.17
C LEU A 25 -55.70 8.90 -4.52
N ALA A 26 -55.91 7.59 -4.52
CA ALA A 26 -57.20 7.01 -4.16
C ALA A 26 -57.28 7.00 -2.62
N ALA A 27 -58.43 7.38 -2.06
CA ALA A 27 -58.65 7.49 -0.62
C ALA A 27 -58.37 6.16 0.09
N ALA A 28 -57.23 6.08 0.79
CA ALA A 28 -56.91 4.96 1.67
C ALA A 28 -57.87 4.99 2.86
N SER A 29 -58.48 3.85 3.17
CA SER A 29 -59.31 3.69 4.36
C SER A 29 -58.45 3.81 5.63
N ASN A 30 -59.05 4.17 6.77
CA ASN A 30 -58.33 4.23 8.06
C ASN A 30 -57.63 2.89 8.41
N GLU A 31 -58.14 1.78 7.88
CA GLU A 31 -57.64 0.42 8.09
C GLU A 31 -56.33 0.16 7.30
N ASP A 32 -56.19 0.75 6.11
CA ASP A 32 -54.96 0.69 5.31
C ASP A 32 -53.84 1.53 5.92
N LEU A 33 -54.20 2.62 6.62
CA LEU A 33 -53.25 3.46 7.33
C LEU A 33 -52.73 2.78 8.60
N SER A 34 -53.60 2.12 9.37
CA SER A 34 -53.20 1.37 10.56
C SER A 34 -52.28 0.20 10.22
N ALA A 35 -52.57 -0.54 9.14
CA ALA A 35 -51.71 -1.63 8.67
C ALA A 35 -50.31 -1.14 8.25
N LYS A 36 -50.20 0.05 7.65
CA LYS A 36 -48.90 0.65 7.29
C LYS A 36 -48.11 1.12 8.51
N ILE A 37 -48.78 1.65 9.55
CA ILE A 37 -48.12 2.08 10.80
C ILE A 37 -47.50 0.87 11.50
N GLU A 38 -48.25 -0.24 11.61
CA GLU A 38 -47.75 -1.47 12.23
C GLU A 38 -46.56 -2.06 11.46
N MET A 39 -46.61 -2.03 10.12
CA MET A 39 -45.49 -2.46 9.28
C MET A 39 -44.25 -1.57 9.43
N LEU A 40 -44.43 -0.25 9.57
CA LEU A 40 -43.33 0.70 9.79
C LEU A 40 -42.71 0.53 11.18
N GLU A 41 -43.51 0.29 12.22
CA GLU A 41 -43.04 -0.01 13.57
C GLU A 41 -42.23 -1.32 13.60
N ALA A 42 -42.70 -2.36 12.89
CA ALA A 42 -41.96 -3.60 12.74
C ALA A 42 -40.63 -3.42 11.99
N GLN A 43 -40.59 -2.57 10.96
CA GLN A 43 -39.36 -2.23 10.24
C GLN A 43 -38.38 -1.44 11.11
N LEU A 44 -38.86 -0.50 11.93
CA LEU A 44 -38.04 0.27 12.87
C LEU A 44 -37.43 -0.64 13.94
N ALA A 45 -38.22 -1.56 14.51
CA ALA A 45 -37.71 -2.54 15.47
C ALA A 45 -36.61 -3.44 14.85
N LYS A 46 -36.81 -3.88 13.61
CA LYS A 46 -35.82 -4.68 12.87
C LYS A 46 -34.55 -3.89 12.55
N LEU A 47 -34.67 -2.60 12.19
CA LEU A 47 -33.52 -1.73 11.95
C LEU A 47 -32.71 -1.49 13.24
N GLN A 48 -33.41 -1.22 14.35
CA GLN A 48 -32.78 -1.00 15.64
C GLN A 48 -32.02 -2.24 16.10
N GLN A 49 -32.59 -3.43 15.91
CA GLN A 49 -31.92 -4.69 16.20
C GLN A 49 -30.67 -4.92 15.33
N MET A 50 -30.72 -4.56 14.03
CA MET A 50 -29.54 -4.63 13.16
C MET A 50 -28.43 -3.65 13.57
N VAL A 51 -28.78 -2.43 13.99
CA VAL A 51 -27.80 -1.43 14.48
C VAL A 51 -27.13 -1.91 15.76
N THR A 52 -27.89 -2.49 16.71
CA THR A 52 -27.32 -3.07 17.94
C THR A 52 -26.39 -4.24 17.64
N GLN A 53 -26.79 -5.16 16.76
CA GLN A 53 -25.95 -6.30 16.36
C GLN A 53 -24.66 -5.87 15.63
N GLN A 54 -24.72 -4.80 14.82
CA GLN A 54 -23.52 -4.25 14.17
C GLN A 54 -22.59 -3.58 15.19
N GLY A 55 -23.14 -2.81 16.13
CA GLY A 55 -22.36 -2.19 17.21
C GLY A 55 -21.67 -3.21 18.13
N GLU A 56 -22.33 -4.33 18.43
CA GLU A 56 -21.74 -5.44 19.20
C GLU A 56 -20.64 -6.16 18.41
N LYS A 57 -20.84 -6.41 17.11
CA LYS A 57 -19.80 -6.97 16.23
C LYS A 57 -18.58 -6.04 16.11
N GLN A 58 -18.79 -4.73 16.01
CA GLN A 58 -17.69 -3.75 15.99
C GLN A 58 -16.93 -3.72 17.32
N LYS A 59 -17.62 -3.70 18.47
CA LYS A 59 -16.96 -3.82 19.78
C LYS A 59 -16.20 -5.12 19.95
N ALA A 60 -16.74 -6.25 19.46
CA ALA A 60 -16.06 -7.54 19.51
C ALA A 60 -14.80 -7.58 18.62
N ILE A 61 -14.85 -6.97 17.43
CA ILE A 61 -13.70 -6.84 16.54
C ILE A 61 -12.64 -5.92 17.17
N GLU A 62 -13.01 -4.75 17.69
CA GLU A 62 -12.10 -3.83 18.38
C GLU A 62 -11.45 -4.49 19.61
N THR A 63 -12.24 -5.20 20.43
CA THR A 63 -11.73 -5.89 21.63
C THR A 63 -10.80 -7.05 21.27
N THR A 64 -11.07 -7.77 20.18
CA THR A 64 -10.22 -8.86 19.68
C THR A 64 -8.91 -8.32 19.10
N VAL A 65 -8.96 -7.17 18.42
CA VAL A 65 -7.77 -6.49 17.90
C VAL A 65 -6.90 -5.97 19.05
N SER A 66 -7.47 -5.35 20.09
CA SER A 66 -6.69 -4.89 21.25
C SER A 66 -6.07 -6.02 22.07
N LYS A 67 -6.79 -7.12 22.35
CA LYS A 67 -6.24 -8.23 23.16
C LYS A 67 -5.08 -8.99 22.51
N LYS A 68 -4.92 -8.94 21.19
CA LYS A 68 -3.84 -9.64 20.47
C LYS A 68 -2.54 -8.84 20.34
N VAL A 69 -2.54 -7.55 20.71
CA VAL A 69 -1.37 -6.66 20.56
C VAL A 69 -0.45 -6.70 21.79
N ASP A 70 -0.95 -7.09 22.97
CA ASP A 70 -0.22 -6.96 24.25
C ASP A 70 0.68 -8.16 24.62
N SER A 71 0.76 -9.19 23.79
CA SER A 71 1.66 -10.32 24.03
C SER A 71 2.50 -10.56 22.78
N PRO A 72 3.75 -10.08 22.71
CA PRO A 72 4.68 -10.60 21.73
C PRO A 72 4.66 -12.12 21.86
N VAL A 73 4.45 -12.82 20.74
CA VAL A 73 4.55 -14.28 20.71
C VAL A 73 5.88 -14.64 21.38
N SER A 74 5.83 -15.48 22.42
CA SER A 74 7.02 -15.81 23.22
C SER A 74 8.18 -16.18 22.30
N GLY A 75 9.31 -15.47 22.41
CA GLY A 75 10.49 -15.68 21.56
C GLY A 75 10.51 -14.97 20.20
N MET A 76 9.50 -14.15 19.86
CA MET A 76 9.53 -13.34 18.63
C MET A 76 10.63 -12.28 18.69
N LYS A 77 11.52 -12.27 17.70
CA LYS A 77 12.53 -11.23 17.50
C LYS A 77 12.07 -10.24 16.43
N LEU A 78 11.99 -8.96 16.77
CA LEU A 78 11.78 -7.87 15.83
C LEU A 78 13.12 -7.20 15.53
N THR A 79 13.41 -6.97 14.25
CA THR A 79 14.54 -6.16 13.77
C THR A 79 14.01 -5.13 12.79
N TYR A 80 14.58 -3.94 12.80
CA TYR A 80 14.21 -2.87 11.88
C TYR A 80 15.47 -2.17 11.38
N GLY A 81 15.34 -1.47 10.26
CA GLY A 81 16.44 -0.74 9.67
C GLY A 81 16.00 0.02 8.44
N GLY A 82 16.97 0.56 7.72
CA GLY A 82 16.71 1.44 6.61
C GLY A 82 17.84 2.43 6.40
N PHE A 83 17.57 3.44 5.58
CA PHE A 83 18.46 4.57 5.35
C PHE A 83 17.66 5.77 4.85
N VAL A 84 18.21 6.96 5.08
CA VAL A 84 17.81 8.18 4.40
C VAL A 84 18.83 8.44 3.29
N LYS A 85 18.34 8.68 2.07
CA LYS A 85 19.19 8.98 0.92
C LYS A 85 18.68 10.26 0.26
N VAL A 86 19.60 11.14 -0.09
CA VAL A 86 19.34 12.34 -0.89
C VAL A 86 20.06 12.15 -2.21
N ASP A 87 19.31 12.30 -3.29
CA ASP A 87 19.80 12.24 -4.66
C ASP A 87 19.76 13.66 -5.26
N ALA A 88 20.79 13.99 -6.02
CA ALA A 88 20.93 15.25 -6.74
C ALA A 88 21.44 14.95 -8.15
N ILE A 89 20.64 15.25 -9.16
CA ILE A 89 20.83 14.85 -10.55
C ILE A 89 20.93 16.12 -11.39
N SER A 90 21.89 16.18 -12.29
CA SER A 90 22.03 17.30 -13.23
C SER A 90 22.15 16.80 -14.65
N SER A 91 21.13 17.11 -15.45
CA SER A 91 20.95 16.54 -16.78
C SER A 91 21.01 17.62 -17.86
N SER A 92 21.75 17.36 -18.93
CA SER A 92 21.77 18.21 -20.14
C SER A 92 21.33 17.39 -21.34
N TYR A 93 20.44 17.95 -22.15
CA TYR A 93 19.83 17.25 -23.28
C TYR A 93 20.18 17.93 -24.60
N SER A 94 20.94 17.25 -25.47
CA SER A 94 21.32 17.77 -26.79
C SER A 94 20.24 17.60 -27.84
N ASP A 95 19.47 16.51 -27.76
CA ASP A 95 18.62 16.03 -28.86
C ASP A 95 17.15 15.92 -28.44
N GLY A 96 16.63 16.94 -27.76
CA GLY A 96 15.24 17.03 -27.30
C GLY A 96 15.13 17.52 -25.86
N GLU A 97 13.95 18.01 -25.47
CA GLU A 97 13.65 18.36 -24.07
C GLU A 97 13.05 17.14 -23.35
N ARG A 98 13.30 17.01 -22.05
CA ARG A 98 12.72 15.93 -21.25
C ARG A 98 11.18 16.06 -21.19
N ALA A 99 10.50 14.94 -21.05
CA ALA A 99 9.08 14.97 -20.70
C ALA A 99 8.90 15.58 -19.28
N SER A 100 7.79 16.30 -19.07
CA SER A 100 7.48 16.86 -17.75
C SER A 100 7.19 15.74 -16.76
N SER A 101 7.79 15.82 -15.57
CA SER A 101 7.56 14.88 -14.46
C SER A 101 7.74 13.42 -14.87
N ALA A 102 8.82 13.15 -15.61
CA ALA A 102 9.12 11.82 -16.09
C ALA A 102 9.83 11.03 -14.99
N ILE A 103 9.64 9.71 -14.99
CA ILE A 103 10.46 8.79 -14.19
C ILE A 103 11.98 9.03 -14.36
N GLY A 104 12.38 9.57 -15.53
CA GLY A 104 13.76 9.94 -15.87
C GLY A 104 14.33 11.13 -15.07
N ASP A 105 13.51 11.87 -14.33
CA ASP A 105 13.94 12.99 -13.49
C ASP A 105 14.48 12.52 -12.15
N ASP A 106 13.95 11.40 -11.65
CA ASP A 106 14.31 10.81 -10.35
C ASP A 106 15.35 9.70 -10.46
N ILE A 107 15.32 8.94 -11.57
CA ILE A 107 16.20 7.79 -11.79
C ILE A 107 16.56 7.65 -13.26
N LEU A 108 17.70 7.02 -13.57
CA LEU A 108 18.09 6.78 -14.96
C LEU A 108 17.22 5.69 -15.60
N VAL A 109 16.36 6.10 -16.54
CA VAL A 109 15.63 5.19 -17.43
C VAL A 109 16.04 5.47 -18.87
N PRO A 110 16.92 4.65 -19.49
CA PRO A 110 17.45 4.94 -20.82
C PRO A 110 16.38 5.15 -21.90
N SER A 111 15.25 4.46 -21.81
CA SER A 111 14.15 4.59 -22.77
C SER A 111 13.40 5.92 -22.69
N THR A 112 13.60 6.73 -21.66
CA THR A 112 13.00 8.07 -21.54
C THR A 112 13.93 9.18 -21.99
N ILE A 113 15.16 8.87 -22.40
CA ILE A 113 16.10 9.88 -22.91
C ILE A 113 15.63 10.33 -24.29
N PRO A 114 15.38 11.64 -24.51
CA PRO A 114 14.98 12.15 -25.81
C PRO A 114 16.13 12.02 -26.81
N VAL A 115 15.81 11.56 -28.02
CA VAL A 115 16.76 11.34 -29.14
C VAL A 115 16.41 12.12 -30.41
N ALA A 116 15.37 12.95 -30.34
CA ALA A 116 14.98 13.85 -31.41
C ALA A 116 14.29 15.10 -30.84
N GLY A 117 14.48 16.23 -31.53
CA GLY A 117 13.85 17.50 -31.19
C GLY A 117 14.88 18.62 -31.03
N LYS A 118 14.42 19.77 -30.53
CA LYS A 118 15.31 20.89 -30.19
C LYS A 118 16.03 20.57 -28.88
N SER A 119 17.30 20.96 -28.78
CA SER A 119 18.08 20.81 -27.56
C SER A 119 17.32 21.36 -26.35
N GLY A 120 17.29 20.57 -25.28
CA GLY A 120 16.67 20.93 -24.03
C GLY A 120 17.58 21.79 -23.16
N SER A 121 17.00 22.40 -22.13
CA SER A 121 17.78 23.14 -21.14
C SER A 121 18.51 22.21 -20.17
N ARG A 122 19.55 22.73 -19.50
CA ARG A 122 20.14 22.05 -18.34
C ARG A 122 19.09 21.98 -17.22
N ARG A 123 18.97 20.82 -16.58
CA ARG A 123 18.07 20.56 -15.47
C ARG A 123 18.85 20.16 -14.22
N PHE A 124 18.25 20.44 -13.08
CA PHE A 124 18.69 19.97 -11.78
C PHE A 124 17.46 19.47 -11.03
N ASP A 125 17.52 18.21 -10.63
CA ASP A 125 16.43 17.49 -9.99
C ASP A 125 16.99 16.88 -8.70
N GLY A 126 16.24 16.96 -7.60
CA GLY A 126 16.75 16.53 -6.29
C GLY A 126 15.64 16.06 -5.36
N HIS A 127 15.86 14.92 -4.71
CA HIS A 127 14.83 14.29 -3.90
C HIS A 127 15.38 13.35 -2.82
N ALA A 128 14.50 12.93 -1.90
CA ALA A 128 14.78 11.90 -0.90
C ALA A 128 13.92 10.63 -1.07
N LYS A 129 13.26 10.48 -2.23
CA LYS A 129 12.30 9.41 -2.58
C LYS A 129 12.83 7.98 -2.39
N THR A 130 14.13 7.79 -2.54
CA THR A 130 14.79 6.49 -2.45
C THR A 130 15.09 6.05 -1.01
N SER A 131 14.84 6.94 -0.03
CA SER A 131 14.90 6.62 1.41
C SER A 131 14.02 5.41 1.72
N ARG A 132 14.53 4.53 2.58
CA ARG A 132 13.97 3.20 2.79
C ARG A 132 13.84 2.88 4.25
N PHE A 133 12.75 2.21 4.59
CA PHE A 133 12.53 1.64 5.91
C PHE A 133 12.06 0.20 5.77
N TRP A 134 12.49 -0.66 6.68
CA TRP A 134 12.04 -2.03 6.75
C TRP A 134 12.01 -2.54 8.18
N PHE A 135 11.19 -3.55 8.40
CA PHE A 135 11.23 -4.39 9.59
C PHE A 135 11.10 -5.86 9.20
N LYS A 136 11.68 -6.71 10.05
CA LYS A 136 11.63 -8.16 9.93
C LYS A 136 11.29 -8.75 11.28
N THR A 137 10.48 -9.79 11.28
CA THR A 137 10.26 -10.62 12.47
C THR A 137 10.80 -12.02 12.24
N THR A 138 11.25 -12.65 13.31
CA THR A 138 11.50 -14.10 13.37
C THR A 138 10.71 -14.63 14.55
N THR A 139 9.76 -15.52 14.27
CA THR A 139 8.92 -16.18 15.27
C THR A 139 9.23 -17.67 15.27
N PRO A 140 9.87 -18.19 16.34
CA PRO A 140 10.09 -19.62 16.49
C PRO A 140 8.76 -20.37 16.62
N THR A 141 8.62 -21.50 15.92
CA THR A 141 7.47 -22.40 16.04
C THR A 141 7.95 -23.85 16.18
N THR A 142 7.05 -24.76 16.55
CA THR A 142 7.36 -26.19 16.62
C THR A 142 7.68 -26.81 15.26
N MET A 143 7.29 -26.16 14.16
CA MET A 143 7.51 -26.60 12.79
C MET A 143 8.55 -25.74 12.06
N GLY A 144 9.49 -25.14 12.80
CA GLY A 144 10.53 -24.26 12.25
C GLY A 144 10.23 -22.77 12.39
N ASN A 145 11.08 -21.92 11.81
CA ASN A 145 11.01 -20.48 12.02
C ASN A 145 10.11 -19.81 10.97
N VAL A 146 9.22 -18.95 11.44
CA VAL A 146 8.42 -18.07 10.56
C VAL A 146 9.06 -16.69 10.55
N ASN A 147 9.59 -16.30 9.39
CA ASN A 147 10.20 -15.00 9.18
C ASN A 147 9.24 -14.10 8.40
N THR A 148 9.19 -12.82 8.73
CA THR A 148 8.47 -11.82 7.93
C THR A 148 9.43 -10.72 7.50
N HIS A 149 9.17 -10.10 6.35
CA HIS A 149 9.90 -8.93 5.88
C HIS A 149 8.89 -7.97 5.26
N PHE A 150 8.82 -6.78 5.83
CA PHE A 150 8.13 -5.63 5.24
C PHE A 150 9.13 -4.52 4.96
N GLU A 151 9.15 -4.00 3.73
CA GLU A 151 10.06 -2.94 3.29
C GLU A 151 9.32 -1.98 2.37
N MET A 152 9.57 -0.70 2.57
CA MET A 152 8.95 0.39 1.80
C MET A 152 9.96 1.48 1.43
N ASP A 153 9.68 2.17 0.33
CA ASP A 153 10.32 3.43 -0.06
C ASP A 153 9.26 4.45 -0.51
N LEU A 154 9.70 5.62 -0.97
CA LEU A 154 8.86 6.74 -1.42
C LEU A 154 9.02 7.02 -2.92
N LEU A 155 9.69 6.13 -3.67
CA LEU A 155 9.95 6.35 -5.10
C LEU A 155 8.71 5.98 -5.92
N THR A 156 7.77 6.92 -5.95
CA THR A 156 6.56 6.95 -6.77
C THR A 156 6.62 8.13 -7.75
N PHE A 157 5.73 8.14 -8.74
CA PHE A 157 5.77 9.14 -9.83
C PHE A 157 4.50 9.98 -9.91
N ASP A 158 3.71 9.99 -8.83
CA ASP A 158 2.41 10.69 -8.76
C ASP A 158 2.49 12.04 -8.01
N GLY A 159 3.70 12.47 -7.63
CA GLY A 159 3.96 13.71 -6.89
C GLY A 159 4.17 14.93 -7.79
N ASP A 160 3.92 16.14 -7.24
CA ASP A 160 4.14 17.41 -7.94
C ASP A 160 5.08 18.35 -7.16
N GLU A 161 6.22 18.66 -7.77
CA GLU A 161 7.21 19.63 -7.28
C GLU A 161 6.64 21.07 -7.19
N ARG A 162 5.63 21.41 -8.00
CA ARG A 162 5.05 22.76 -8.06
C ARG A 162 4.24 23.13 -6.82
N ILE A 163 3.79 22.14 -6.05
CA ILE A 163 2.93 22.34 -4.89
C ILE A 163 3.67 21.99 -3.60
N SER A 164 4.00 20.71 -3.41
CA SER A 164 4.54 20.23 -2.12
C SER A 164 5.59 19.14 -2.25
N ASN A 165 5.94 18.72 -3.46
CA ASN A 165 6.88 17.64 -3.73
C ASN A 165 6.57 16.38 -2.89
N SER A 166 5.27 16.03 -2.82
CA SER A 166 4.77 14.92 -2.01
C SER A 166 4.82 13.61 -2.78
N ASP A 167 5.23 12.53 -2.12
CA ASP A 167 5.24 11.18 -2.67
C ASP A 167 4.43 10.19 -1.84
N HIS A 168 4.07 9.06 -2.46
CA HIS A 168 3.36 7.98 -1.80
C HIS A 168 4.33 6.89 -1.32
N SER A 169 3.92 6.22 -0.25
CA SER A 169 4.63 5.03 0.22
C SER A 169 4.43 3.86 -0.74
N ARG A 170 5.51 3.22 -1.17
CA ARG A 170 5.52 2.06 -2.05
C ARG A 170 6.09 0.85 -1.35
N ILE A 171 5.36 -0.27 -1.41
CA ILE A 171 5.82 -1.56 -0.88
C ILE A 171 6.87 -2.15 -1.83
N ARG A 172 8.04 -2.49 -1.29
CA ARG A 172 9.11 -3.21 -1.99
C ARG A 172 9.03 -4.70 -1.69
N HIS A 173 9.13 -5.06 -0.42
CA HIS A 173 9.00 -6.43 0.07
C HIS A 173 7.85 -6.51 1.06
N ALA A 174 7.00 -7.52 0.90
CA ALA A 174 5.95 -7.86 1.86
C ALA A 174 5.70 -9.37 1.75
N TYR A 175 6.45 -10.15 2.52
CA TYR A 175 6.37 -11.60 2.46
C TYR A 175 6.58 -12.26 3.82
N LEU A 176 6.08 -13.48 3.93
CA LEU A 176 6.38 -14.45 4.97
C LEU A 176 7.27 -15.54 4.37
N LYS A 177 8.27 -15.98 5.11
CA LYS A 177 9.15 -17.10 4.78
C LYS A 177 9.16 -18.10 5.93
N TRP A 178 8.65 -19.29 5.68
CA TRP A 178 8.64 -20.40 6.61
C TRP A 178 9.83 -21.31 6.33
N ASP A 179 10.79 -21.30 7.25
CA ASP A 179 11.94 -22.20 7.26
C ASP A 179 11.56 -23.43 8.08
N TYR A 180 10.96 -24.42 7.41
CA TYR A 180 10.35 -25.58 8.06
C TYR A 180 11.29 -26.77 8.23
N ASP A 181 12.44 -26.73 7.57
CA ASP A 181 13.49 -27.72 7.62
C ASP A 181 14.85 -27.02 7.43
N ASP A 182 15.95 -27.65 7.82
CA ASP A 182 17.30 -27.06 7.79
C ASP A 182 17.74 -26.64 6.39
N ASN A 183 17.23 -27.33 5.36
CA ASN A 183 17.57 -27.09 3.96
C ASN A 183 16.41 -26.56 3.12
N SER A 184 15.20 -26.41 3.67
CA SER A 184 14.01 -26.10 2.88
C SER A 184 13.20 -24.94 3.45
N SER A 185 12.67 -24.09 2.55
CA SER A 185 11.81 -22.98 2.94
C SER A 185 10.72 -22.68 1.92
N LEU A 186 9.61 -22.12 2.40
CA LEU A 186 8.50 -21.63 1.60
C LEU A 186 8.28 -20.14 1.83
N LEU A 187 8.35 -19.34 0.79
CA LEU A 187 8.06 -17.90 0.79
C LEU A 187 6.70 -17.63 0.15
N LEU A 188 5.86 -16.83 0.81
CA LEU A 188 4.58 -16.35 0.31
C LEU A 188 4.53 -14.82 0.39
N GLY A 189 4.25 -14.16 -0.72
CA GLY A 189 4.06 -12.71 -0.79
C GLY A 189 4.93 -12.04 -1.85
N GLN A 190 5.06 -10.71 -1.76
CA GLN A 190 5.81 -9.91 -2.71
C GLN A 190 7.31 -9.92 -2.39
N SER A 191 8.11 -10.45 -3.31
CA SER A 191 9.57 -10.41 -3.23
C SER A 191 10.19 -10.40 -4.63
N TRP A 192 11.53 -10.41 -4.71
CA TRP A 192 12.24 -10.53 -5.99
C TRP A 192 11.78 -11.76 -6.77
N SER A 193 11.53 -11.57 -8.07
CA SER A 193 11.29 -12.67 -9.01
C SER A 193 12.44 -13.68 -8.96
N THR A 194 12.14 -14.96 -9.20
CA THR A 194 13.16 -16.02 -9.32
C THR A 194 14.10 -15.82 -10.50
N PHE A 195 13.69 -15.03 -11.50
CA PHE A 195 14.54 -14.63 -12.62
C PHE A 195 15.47 -13.45 -12.31
N MET A 196 15.34 -12.82 -11.12
CA MET A 196 16.20 -11.73 -10.68
C MET A 196 17.35 -12.25 -9.82
N SER A 197 18.58 -11.93 -10.22
CA SER A 197 19.77 -12.14 -9.39
C SER A 197 20.22 -10.81 -8.80
N THR A 198 20.17 -10.67 -7.48
CA THR A 198 20.64 -9.44 -6.83
C THR A 198 22.17 -9.36 -6.76
N MET A 199 22.89 -10.47 -6.97
CA MET A 199 24.35 -10.52 -6.91
C MET A 199 25.04 -9.91 -8.14
N VAL A 200 24.30 -9.72 -9.24
CA VAL A 200 24.86 -9.16 -10.49
C VAL A 200 24.73 -7.65 -10.58
N LEU A 201 24.08 -7.01 -9.59
CA LEU A 201 23.95 -5.56 -9.56
C LEU A 201 25.24 -4.94 -9.00
N PRO A 202 25.98 -4.14 -9.79
CA PRO A 202 27.09 -3.37 -9.24
C PRO A 202 26.57 -2.33 -8.24
N GLU A 203 27.38 -2.05 -7.22
CA GLU A 203 27.16 -0.91 -6.33
C GLU A 203 27.31 0.39 -7.14
N THR A 204 26.25 1.19 -7.21
CA THR A 204 26.24 2.46 -7.94
C THR A 204 25.50 3.53 -7.15
N ALA A 205 25.84 4.80 -7.39
CA ALA A 205 25.05 5.92 -6.86
C ALA A 205 23.62 5.95 -7.44
N GLU A 206 23.46 5.50 -8.68
CA GLU A 206 22.18 5.38 -9.38
C GLU A 206 21.27 4.34 -8.72
N PHE A 207 19.96 4.61 -8.64
CA PHE A 207 19.02 3.83 -7.82
C PHE A 207 18.84 2.39 -8.28
N ILE A 208 18.80 2.14 -9.60
CA ILE A 208 18.63 0.79 -10.16
C ILE A 208 19.94 0.21 -10.69
N GLY A 209 20.96 1.04 -10.94
CA GLY A 209 22.16 0.64 -11.66
C GLY A 209 21.88 0.40 -13.16
N PRO A 210 22.68 -0.40 -13.89
CA PRO A 210 22.48 -0.66 -15.31
C PRO A 210 21.24 -1.53 -15.56
N THR A 211 20.05 -0.91 -15.60
CA THR A 211 18.76 -1.56 -15.93
C THR A 211 18.71 -2.18 -17.31
N SER A 212 19.60 -1.76 -18.21
CA SER A 212 19.59 -2.10 -19.63
C SER A 212 19.86 -3.58 -19.92
N GLY A 213 20.19 -4.41 -18.92
CA GLY A 213 20.53 -5.82 -19.13
C GLY A 213 20.13 -6.79 -18.03
N VAL A 214 19.33 -6.38 -17.04
CA VAL A 214 18.95 -7.22 -15.89
C VAL A 214 17.44 -7.23 -15.65
N ILE A 215 16.90 -8.39 -15.26
CA ILE A 215 15.47 -8.52 -14.94
C ILE A 215 15.19 -7.87 -13.59
N PHE A 216 14.64 -6.66 -13.58
CA PHE A 216 14.33 -5.95 -12.34
C PHE A 216 12.83 -6.01 -12.01
N ASN A 217 12.40 -7.07 -11.33
CA ASN A 217 10.99 -7.24 -10.97
C ASN A 217 10.80 -7.83 -9.56
N ARG A 218 9.81 -7.28 -8.84
CA ARG A 218 9.26 -7.83 -7.60
C ARG A 218 7.79 -8.13 -7.83
N GLN A 219 7.34 -9.32 -7.45
CA GLN A 219 5.98 -9.76 -7.67
C GLN A 219 5.50 -10.65 -6.53
N THR A 220 4.19 -10.73 -6.36
CA THR A 220 3.57 -11.70 -5.46
C THR A 220 3.81 -13.11 -5.99
N GLN A 221 4.37 -13.97 -5.15
CA GLN A 221 4.73 -15.34 -5.52
C GLN A 221 4.59 -16.29 -4.33
N ALA A 222 4.43 -17.57 -4.65
CA ALA A 222 4.75 -18.68 -3.76
C ALA A 222 6.06 -19.29 -4.25
N ARG A 223 7.12 -19.26 -3.42
CA ARG A 223 8.45 -19.72 -3.80
C ARG A 223 8.95 -20.75 -2.81
N TRP A 224 9.17 -21.96 -3.30
CA TRP A 224 9.90 -22.99 -2.58
C TRP A 224 11.40 -22.85 -2.85
N SER A 225 12.23 -23.12 -1.85
CA SER A 225 13.69 -23.06 -1.97
C SER A 225 14.32 -24.19 -1.17
N HIS A 226 15.27 -24.89 -1.80
CA HIS A 226 16.00 -26.02 -1.24
C HIS A 226 17.49 -25.88 -1.49
N LYS A 227 18.31 -26.08 -0.46
CA LYS A 227 19.76 -26.05 -0.57
C LYS A 227 20.27 -27.39 -1.10
N LEU A 228 20.98 -27.37 -2.22
CA LEU A 228 21.66 -28.57 -2.75
C LEU A 228 22.97 -28.79 -1.97
N SER A 229 23.19 -30.04 -1.55
CA SER A 229 24.40 -30.50 -0.85
C SER A 229 25.58 -30.64 -1.79
#